data_AF-A0A1U7HXN0-F1
#
_entry.id   AF-A0A1U7HXN0-F1
#
_cell.length_a   1.000
_cell.length_b   1.000
_cell.length_c   1.000
_cell.angle_alpha   90.00
_cell.angle_beta   90.00
_cell.angle_gamma   90.00
#
_symmetry.space_group_name_H-M   'P 1'
#
loop_
_entity.id
_entity.type
_entity.pdbx_description
1 polymer ?
#
loop_
_entity_poly.entity_id
_entity_poly.type
_entity_poly.pdbx_seq_one_letter_code
_entity_poly.pdbx_strand_id
1 'polypeptide(L)'
;MCRSEAKLTSSLLFLILLTGLPVTAQTTNFSGKKLPSRANVEFNQHWSVKDVVALANKHKVKISQLESSYVIGSTEIYDGYVNPETGTTADLEANYAKKRLDYFADIVALESNMANYERIELQPRLNAMKAILNKRQNIAPVRVAKASFYGETSNLIGIAQSNISAKVSVIDQQTIQKLIQERIQRESLPRRFGPEYVPNQVNEHLNFQHLFAALNPS
;
A
#
# COMPACT_ATOMS: atom_id res chain seq x y z
N MET A 1 5.55 5.58 69.04
CA MET A 1 6.56 4.57 68.60
C MET A 1 5.83 3.36 68.04
N CYS A 2 6.33 2.85 66.91
CA CYS A 2 6.06 1.56 66.23
C CYS A 2 4.63 1.28 65.73
N ARG A 3 4.30 1.32 64.42
CA ARG A 3 4.71 0.55 63.22
C ARG A 3 4.31 -0.94 63.16
N SER A 4 3.71 -1.27 62.01
CA SER A 4 3.85 -2.46 61.15
C SER A 4 3.08 -3.76 61.40
N GLU A 5 2.36 -4.12 60.32
CA GLU A 5 2.39 -5.40 59.60
C GLU A 5 1.51 -6.60 60.02
N ALA A 6 0.53 -6.87 59.14
CA ALA A 6 0.29 -8.10 58.36
C ALA A 6 0.27 -9.47 59.06
N LYS A 7 -0.80 -10.25 58.80
CA LYS A 7 -0.76 -11.47 57.94
C LYS A 7 -2.12 -12.20 57.80
N LEU A 8 -2.41 -12.51 56.52
CA LEU A 8 -3.20 -13.58 55.91
C LEU A 8 -3.54 -14.84 56.72
N THR A 9 -4.76 -15.36 56.52
CA THR A 9 -5.17 -16.73 56.13
C THR A 9 -6.68 -16.67 55.76
N SER A 10 -7.35 -17.44 54.90
CA SER A 10 -7.14 -18.79 54.36
C SER A 10 -7.96 -18.99 53.07
N SER A 11 -7.29 -19.56 52.06
CA SER A 11 -7.75 -20.63 51.15
C SER A 11 -9.17 -20.61 50.55
N LEU A 12 -9.23 -20.43 49.22
CA LEU A 12 -9.80 -21.49 48.39
C LEU A 12 -8.89 -21.74 47.18
N LEU A 13 -8.29 -22.93 47.21
CA LEU A 13 -7.60 -23.58 46.10
C LEU A 13 -8.49 -23.58 44.85
N PHE A 14 -7.96 -23.13 43.71
CA PHE A 14 -8.16 -23.85 42.47
C PHE A 14 -6.80 -24.12 41.85
N LEU A 15 -6.39 -25.38 42.02
CA LEU A 15 -5.22 -26.00 41.44
C LEU A 15 -5.54 -26.27 39.96
N ILE A 16 -4.94 -25.52 39.03
CA ILE A 16 -4.72 -26.00 37.66
C ILE A 16 -3.22 -25.97 37.42
N LEU A 17 -2.58 -27.08 37.80
CA LEU A 17 -1.34 -27.51 37.17
C LEU A 17 -1.71 -28.00 35.75
N LEU A 18 -1.54 -27.12 34.77
CA LEU A 18 -1.26 -27.54 33.40
C LEU A 18 0.16 -27.08 33.10
N THR A 19 1.06 -28.02 33.38
CA THR A 19 2.31 -28.30 32.65
C THR A 19 2.89 -27.14 31.85
N GLY A 20 4.04 -26.67 32.30
CA GLY A 20 4.93 -25.79 31.56
C GLY A 20 5.30 -26.37 30.19
N LEU A 21 4.48 -26.03 29.20
CA LEU A 21 4.99 -25.69 27.90
C LEU A 21 5.21 -24.17 27.96
N PRO A 22 6.42 -23.65 27.69
CA PRO A 22 6.50 -22.25 27.32
C PRO A 22 5.48 -22.08 26.21
N VAL A 23 4.57 -21.11 26.35
CA VAL A 23 4.01 -20.47 25.17
C VAL A 23 5.24 -19.91 24.49
N THR A 24 5.85 -20.71 23.61
CA THR A 24 6.68 -20.18 22.56
C THR A 24 5.70 -19.28 21.84
N ALA A 25 5.73 -17.99 22.18
CA ALA A 25 5.49 -16.97 21.19
C ALA A 25 6.32 -17.49 20.02
N GLN A 26 5.64 -18.03 19.01
CA GLN A 26 6.25 -18.25 17.74
C GLN A 26 6.67 -16.84 17.34
N THR A 27 7.90 -16.50 17.71
CA THR A 27 8.73 -15.61 16.95
C THR A 27 8.70 -16.26 15.59
N THR A 28 7.73 -15.86 14.78
CA THR A 28 7.78 -16.07 13.35
C THR A 28 9.11 -15.44 12.99
N ASN A 29 10.13 -16.29 12.85
CA ASN A 29 11.39 -15.92 12.27
C ASN A 29 11.02 -15.45 10.88
N PHE A 30 10.78 -14.14 10.76
CA PHE A 30 10.75 -13.45 9.49
C PHE A 30 12.02 -13.91 8.80
N SER A 31 11.86 -14.67 7.71
CA SER A 31 13.00 -15.23 6.98
C SER A 31 14.04 -14.11 6.81
N GLY A 32 15.33 -14.42 6.92
CA GLY A 32 16.44 -13.46 6.98
C GLY A 32 16.58 -12.47 5.79
N LYS A 33 15.58 -12.35 4.92
CA LYS A 33 15.40 -11.22 4.01
C LYS A 33 15.09 -9.95 4.82
N LYS A 34 16.09 -9.07 4.92
CA LYS A 34 15.91 -7.70 5.37
C LYS A 34 14.80 -7.04 4.56
N LEU A 35 13.77 -6.54 5.25
CA LEU A 35 12.72 -5.75 4.61
C LEU A 35 13.35 -4.43 4.10
N PRO A 36 13.13 -4.05 2.83
CA PRO A 36 13.66 -2.80 2.33
C PRO A 36 12.98 -1.61 3.03
N SER A 37 13.72 -0.52 3.18
CA SER A 37 13.15 0.75 3.64
C SER A 37 12.22 1.30 2.56
N ARG A 38 11.33 2.23 2.93
CA ARG A 38 10.36 2.84 2.01
C ARG A 38 10.42 4.35 2.06
N ALA A 39 10.10 4.99 0.94
CA ALA A 39 9.83 6.42 0.89
C ALA A 39 8.52 6.67 0.15
N ASN A 40 7.67 7.51 0.73
CA ASN A 40 6.50 8.05 0.07
C ASN A 40 6.81 9.48 -0.34
N VAL A 41 6.61 9.78 -1.61
CA VAL A 41 6.81 11.10 -2.20
C VAL A 41 5.48 11.60 -2.70
N GLU A 42 5.06 12.77 -2.21
CA GLU A 42 3.89 13.50 -2.68
C GLU A 42 4.38 14.74 -3.42
N PHE A 43 4.11 14.80 -4.71
CA PHE A 43 4.59 15.87 -5.57
C PHE A 43 3.68 17.09 -5.48
N ASN A 44 4.26 18.28 -5.34
CA ASN A 44 3.48 19.53 -5.27
C ASN A 44 2.92 19.97 -6.63
N GLN A 45 3.40 19.35 -7.70
CA GLN A 45 2.92 19.51 -9.07
C GLN A 45 2.85 18.14 -9.73
N HIS A 46 2.15 18.00 -10.84
CA HIS A 46 2.09 16.73 -11.54
C HIS A 46 3.42 16.39 -12.20
N TRP A 47 3.87 15.14 -12.00
CA TRP A 47 5.06 14.59 -12.63
C TRP A 47 4.68 13.58 -13.71
N SER A 48 5.50 13.44 -14.76
CA SER A 48 5.32 12.33 -15.70
C SER A 48 5.87 11.04 -15.10
N VAL A 49 5.39 9.88 -15.60
CA VAL A 49 5.97 8.57 -15.20
C VAL A 49 7.46 8.53 -15.48
N LYS A 50 7.90 9.09 -16.61
CA LYS A 50 9.32 9.19 -16.99
C LYS A 50 10.17 9.97 -15.98
N ASP A 51 9.66 11.07 -15.44
CA ASP A 51 10.39 11.87 -14.44
C ASP A 51 10.54 11.10 -13.13
N VAL A 52 9.50 10.38 -12.72
CA VAL A 52 9.52 9.52 -11.51
C VAL A 52 10.50 8.37 -11.69
N VAL A 53 10.54 7.75 -12.88
CA VAL A 53 11.52 6.71 -13.24
C VAL A 53 12.94 7.27 -13.22
N ALA A 54 13.16 8.47 -13.76
CA ALA A 54 14.46 9.13 -13.73
C ALA A 54 14.93 9.42 -12.29
N LEU A 55 14.02 9.88 -11.42
CA LEU A 55 14.29 10.07 -10.00
C LEU A 55 14.66 8.74 -9.31
N ALA A 56 13.91 7.67 -9.57
CA ALA A 56 14.20 6.35 -9.02
C ALA A 56 15.60 5.86 -9.43
N ASN A 57 15.92 5.97 -10.72
CA ASN A 57 17.21 5.54 -11.28
C ASN A 57 18.38 6.36 -10.72
N LYS A 58 18.22 7.68 -10.62
CA LYS A 58 19.23 8.59 -10.03
C LYS A 58 19.63 8.15 -8.62
N HIS A 59 18.65 7.70 -7.83
CA HIS A 59 18.85 7.29 -6.45
C HIS A 59 18.99 5.78 -6.28
N LYS A 60 19.06 4.98 -7.36
CA LYS A 60 19.17 3.52 -7.31
C LYS A 60 18.11 2.85 -6.43
N VAL A 61 16.89 3.37 -6.45
CA VAL A 61 15.73 2.80 -5.77
C VAL A 61 14.75 2.20 -6.78
N LYS A 62 13.82 1.39 -6.29
CA LYS A 62 12.72 0.86 -7.10
C LYS A 62 11.42 1.59 -6.76
N ILE A 63 10.51 1.63 -7.73
CA ILE A 63 9.14 2.15 -7.56
C ILE A 63 8.23 0.95 -7.25
N SER A 64 7.49 1.00 -6.15
CA SER A 64 6.46 -0.01 -5.83
C SER A 64 5.06 0.42 -6.24
N GLN A 65 4.77 1.73 -6.20
CA GLN A 65 3.43 2.22 -6.48
C GLN A 65 3.46 3.64 -7.04
N LEU A 66 2.51 3.94 -7.92
CA LEU A 66 2.16 5.27 -8.38
C LEU A 66 0.69 5.55 -8.08
N GLU A 67 0.38 6.73 -7.57
CA GLU A 67 -0.97 7.31 -7.56
C GLU A 67 -0.97 8.48 -8.52
N SER A 68 -1.94 8.49 -9.43
CA SER A 68 -1.89 9.37 -10.58
C SER A 68 -3.27 9.66 -11.13
N SER A 69 -3.34 10.62 -12.05
CA SER A 69 -4.52 10.90 -12.83
C SER A 69 -4.24 11.00 -14.32
N TYR A 70 -5.28 10.85 -15.12
CA TYR A 70 -5.25 11.08 -16.57
C TYR A 70 -6.65 11.42 -17.08
N VAL A 71 -6.74 12.02 -18.26
CA VAL A 71 -8.02 12.47 -18.84
C VAL A 71 -8.50 11.48 -19.90
N ILE A 72 -9.76 11.07 -19.83
CA ILE A 72 -10.45 10.32 -20.89
C ILE A 72 -11.62 11.18 -21.40
N GLY A 73 -11.57 11.61 -22.65
CA GLY A 73 -12.54 12.58 -23.17
C GLY A 73 -12.39 13.90 -22.40
N SER A 74 -13.39 14.26 -21.60
CA SER A 74 -13.39 15.44 -20.72
C SER A 74 -13.33 15.09 -19.23
N THR A 75 -13.21 13.80 -18.88
CA THR A 75 -13.26 13.34 -17.48
C THR A 75 -11.87 13.00 -16.97
N GLU A 76 -11.49 13.55 -15.81
CA GLU A 76 -10.30 13.14 -15.08
C GLU A 76 -10.55 11.85 -14.29
N ILE A 77 -9.67 10.87 -14.49
CA ILE A 77 -9.70 9.58 -13.82
C ILE A 77 -8.51 9.50 -12.88
N TYR A 78 -8.76 9.13 -11.63
CA TYR A 78 -7.74 8.84 -10.63
C TYR A 78 -7.46 7.33 -10.63
N ASP A 79 -6.19 6.97 -10.60
CA ASP A 79 -5.73 5.58 -10.75
C ASP A 79 -4.49 5.29 -9.90
N GLY A 80 -4.42 4.05 -9.44
CA GLY A 80 -3.35 3.47 -8.65
C GLY A 80 -2.67 2.32 -9.39
N TYR A 81 -1.39 2.47 -9.65
CA TYR A 81 -0.56 1.44 -10.25
C TYR A 81 0.39 0.84 -9.22
N VAL A 82 0.24 -0.45 -8.92
CA VAL A 82 1.20 -1.22 -8.15
C VAL A 82 2.15 -1.89 -9.13
N ASN A 83 3.44 -1.57 -9.02
CA ASN A 83 4.47 -2.17 -9.84
C ASN A 83 4.77 -3.59 -9.32
N PRO A 84 4.65 -4.64 -10.15
CA PRO A 84 4.98 -5.99 -9.73
C PRO A 84 6.45 -6.07 -9.29
N GLU A 85 6.75 -6.90 -8.29
CA GLU A 85 8.11 -7.03 -7.75
C GLU A 85 9.13 -7.52 -8.80
N THR A 86 8.65 -8.26 -9.80
CA THR A 86 9.41 -8.75 -10.96
C THR A 86 9.58 -7.70 -12.06
N GLY A 87 8.82 -6.60 -12.01
CA GLY A 87 8.85 -5.54 -13.00
C GLY A 87 10.09 -4.66 -12.87
N THR A 88 10.73 -4.35 -13.98
CA THR A 88 11.81 -3.36 -14.00
C THR A 88 11.23 -1.95 -13.97
N THR A 89 11.98 -0.98 -13.42
CA THR A 89 11.60 0.44 -13.47
C THR A 89 11.56 0.97 -14.92
N ALA A 90 12.26 0.32 -15.85
CA ALA A 90 12.31 0.71 -17.26
C ALA A 90 11.00 0.41 -18.02
N ASP A 91 10.34 -0.70 -17.68
CA ASP A 91 9.09 -1.12 -18.35
C ASP A 91 7.84 -0.52 -17.71
N LEU A 92 8.00 0.30 -16.66
CA LEU A 92 6.90 0.74 -15.81
C LEU A 92 5.83 1.52 -16.59
N GLU A 93 6.25 2.43 -17.47
CA GLU A 93 5.32 3.21 -18.28
C GLU A 93 4.52 2.33 -19.27
N ALA A 94 5.20 1.38 -19.91
CA ALA A 94 4.56 0.45 -20.85
C ALA A 94 3.57 -0.50 -20.14
N ASN A 95 3.97 -1.05 -18.98
CA ASN A 95 3.12 -1.91 -18.17
C ASN A 95 1.91 -1.15 -17.62
N TYR A 96 2.11 0.10 -17.18
CA TYR A 96 1.01 0.93 -16.71
C TYR A 96 0.06 1.30 -17.86
N ALA A 97 0.59 1.66 -19.03
CA ALA A 97 -0.21 1.88 -20.23
C ALA A 97 -1.05 0.66 -20.60
N LYS A 98 -0.46 -0.55 -20.56
CA LYS A 98 -1.17 -1.81 -20.81
C LYS A 98 -2.30 -2.04 -19.81
N LYS A 99 -2.04 -1.90 -18.50
CA LYS A 99 -3.07 -2.07 -17.45
C LYS A 99 -4.27 -1.14 -17.66
N ARG A 100 -4.02 0.10 -18.08
CA ARG A 100 -5.10 1.06 -18.40
C ARG A 100 -5.90 0.65 -19.62
N LEU A 101 -5.26 0.14 -20.67
CA LEU A 101 -5.96 -0.40 -21.83
C LEU A 101 -6.83 -1.60 -21.46
N ASP A 102 -6.31 -2.51 -20.63
CA ASP A 102 -7.06 -3.68 -20.15
C ASP A 102 -8.29 -3.20 -19.36
N TYR A 103 -8.13 -2.23 -18.45
CA TYR A 103 -9.25 -1.61 -17.74
C TYR A 103 -10.29 -0.97 -18.68
N PHE A 104 -9.85 -0.26 -19.74
CA PHE A 104 -10.80 0.32 -20.71
C PHE A 104 -11.57 -0.76 -21.46
N ALA A 105 -10.90 -1.87 -21.85
CA ALA A 105 -11.53 -2.98 -22.53
C ALA A 105 -12.60 -3.63 -21.64
N ASP A 106 -12.29 -3.85 -20.36
CA ASP A 106 -13.23 -4.41 -19.39
C ASP A 106 -14.49 -3.53 -19.23
N ILE A 107 -14.31 -2.21 -19.08
CA ILE A 107 -15.44 -1.28 -18.95
C ILE A 107 -16.30 -1.24 -20.21
N VAL A 108 -15.68 -1.20 -21.39
CA VAL A 108 -16.40 -1.20 -22.68
C VAL A 108 -17.16 -2.53 -22.89
N ALA A 109 -16.58 -3.66 -22.48
CA ALA A 109 -17.25 -4.96 -22.58
C ALA A 109 -18.52 -5.05 -21.70
N LEU A 110 -18.60 -4.27 -20.62
CA LEU A 110 -19.76 -4.22 -19.74
C LEU A 110 -20.90 -3.31 -20.25
N GLU A 111 -20.68 -2.50 -21.30
CA GLU A 111 -21.66 -1.53 -21.80
C GLU A 111 -23.04 -2.15 -22.11
N SER A 112 -23.07 -3.36 -22.67
CA SER A 112 -24.32 -4.06 -22.99
C SER A 112 -25.13 -4.45 -21.74
N ASN A 113 -24.45 -4.60 -20.60
CA ASN A 113 -25.03 -5.03 -19.34
C ASN A 113 -25.38 -3.83 -18.42
N MET A 114 -24.96 -2.62 -18.77
CA MET A 114 -25.30 -1.40 -18.02
C MET A 114 -26.79 -1.05 -18.15
N ALA A 115 -27.36 -0.50 -17.08
CA ALA A 115 -28.70 0.07 -17.15
C ALA A 115 -28.73 1.26 -18.14
N ASN A 116 -29.89 1.51 -18.77
CA ASN A 116 -29.98 2.51 -19.83
C ASN A 116 -29.59 3.93 -19.37
N TYR A 117 -29.95 4.31 -18.14
CA TYR A 117 -29.59 5.62 -17.58
C TYR A 117 -28.07 5.76 -17.38
N GLU A 118 -27.41 4.74 -16.84
CA GLU A 118 -25.95 4.71 -16.64
C GLU A 118 -25.21 4.76 -17.98
N ARG A 119 -25.70 4.02 -18.97
CA ARG A 119 -25.11 4.00 -20.31
C ARG A 119 -25.17 5.39 -20.94
N ILE A 120 -26.33 6.07 -20.88
CA ILE A 120 -26.50 7.41 -21.43
C ILE A 120 -25.56 8.40 -20.74
N GLU A 121 -25.49 8.36 -19.40
CA GLU A 121 -24.61 9.22 -18.60
C GLU A 121 -23.13 9.01 -18.95
N LEU A 122 -22.70 7.75 -19.08
CA LEU A 122 -21.31 7.38 -19.33
C LEU A 122 -20.95 7.34 -20.82
N GLN A 123 -21.90 7.55 -21.74
CA GLN A 123 -21.70 7.40 -23.18
C GLN A 123 -20.51 8.19 -23.73
N PRO A 124 -20.27 9.46 -23.32
CA PRO A 124 -19.10 10.21 -23.78
C PRO A 124 -17.77 9.52 -23.40
N ARG A 125 -17.70 8.99 -22.17
CA ARG A 125 -16.52 8.29 -21.65
C ARG A 125 -16.32 6.93 -22.34
N LEU A 126 -17.39 6.17 -22.55
CA LEU A 126 -17.36 4.90 -23.29
C LEU A 126 -16.88 5.10 -24.74
N ASN A 127 -17.36 6.15 -25.40
CA ASN A 127 -16.93 6.49 -26.77
C ASN A 127 -15.44 6.83 -26.82
N ALA A 128 -14.93 7.61 -25.86
CA ALA A 128 -13.52 7.93 -25.76
C ALA A 128 -12.65 6.68 -25.49
N MET A 129 -13.08 5.77 -24.60
CA MET A 129 -12.40 4.50 -24.35
C MET A 129 -12.35 3.62 -25.60
N LYS A 130 -13.47 3.44 -26.31
CA LYS A 130 -13.54 2.71 -27.59
C LYS A 130 -12.59 3.29 -28.63
N ALA A 131 -12.53 4.63 -28.75
CA ALA A 131 -11.63 5.30 -29.68
C ALA A 131 -10.14 5.01 -29.37
N ILE A 132 -9.77 5.02 -28.08
CA ILE A 132 -8.41 4.67 -27.62
C ILE A 132 -8.10 3.19 -27.93
N LEU A 133 -9.01 2.27 -27.62
CA LEU A 133 -8.85 0.83 -27.85
C LEU A 133 -8.67 0.50 -29.33
N ASN A 134 -9.48 1.11 -30.22
CA ASN A 134 -9.43 0.85 -31.66
C ASN A 134 -8.13 1.31 -32.30
N LYS A 135 -7.56 2.43 -31.84
CA LYS A 135 -6.33 2.98 -32.41
C LYS A 135 -5.08 2.43 -31.76
N ARG A 136 -5.19 1.82 -30.56
CA ARG A 136 -4.05 1.45 -29.69
C ARG A 136 -2.99 2.54 -29.58
N GLN A 137 -3.42 3.80 -29.69
CA GLN A 137 -2.61 5.00 -29.72
C GLN A 137 -3.36 6.08 -28.94
N ASN A 138 -2.62 7.06 -28.40
CA ASN A 138 -3.16 8.20 -27.64
C ASN A 138 -3.81 7.85 -26.30
N ILE A 139 -3.23 6.93 -25.53
CA ILE A 139 -3.57 6.85 -24.11
C ILE A 139 -3.07 8.15 -23.48
N ALA A 140 -3.98 8.90 -22.85
CA ALA A 140 -3.65 10.20 -22.27
C ALA A 140 -2.41 10.11 -21.34
N PRO A 141 -1.50 11.11 -21.39
CA PRO A 141 -0.35 11.17 -20.51
C PRO A 141 -0.78 11.08 -19.04
N VAL A 142 -0.03 10.31 -18.26
CA VAL A 142 -0.26 10.13 -16.83
C VAL A 142 0.38 11.27 -16.05
N ARG A 143 -0.38 11.80 -15.09
CA ARG A 143 0.05 12.80 -14.13
C ARG A 143 0.20 12.15 -12.76
N VAL A 144 1.43 11.87 -12.35
CA VAL A 144 1.72 11.28 -11.04
C VAL A 144 1.63 12.35 -9.96
N ALA A 145 0.85 12.07 -8.92
CA ALA A 145 0.71 12.90 -7.73
C ALA A 145 1.47 12.31 -6.54
N LYS A 146 1.52 10.98 -6.42
CA LYS A 146 2.31 10.29 -5.40
C LYS A 146 3.05 9.09 -5.96
N ALA A 147 4.22 8.82 -5.41
CA ALA A 147 5.01 7.63 -5.71
C ALA A 147 5.58 7.02 -4.43
N SER A 148 5.53 5.69 -4.35
CA SER A 148 6.17 4.92 -3.29
C SER A 148 7.42 4.23 -3.84
N PHE A 149 8.52 4.43 -3.15
CA PHE A 149 9.83 3.87 -3.46
C PHE A 149 10.27 2.89 -2.39
N TYR A 150 11.13 1.94 -2.77
CA TYR A 150 11.78 1.03 -1.83
C TYR A 150 13.23 0.74 -2.23
N GLY A 151 14.07 0.50 -1.22
CA GLY A 151 15.51 0.28 -1.39
C GLY A 151 16.28 0.45 -0.09
N GLU A 152 17.56 0.78 -0.21
CA GLU A 152 18.42 1.14 0.92
C GLU A 152 18.04 2.52 1.50
N THR A 153 18.12 2.68 2.82
CA THR A 153 17.75 3.93 3.51
C THR A 153 18.54 5.13 3.01
N SER A 154 19.85 4.98 2.80
CA SER A 154 20.74 6.04 2.30
C SER A 154 20.30 6.57 0.93
N ASN A 155 19.92 5.67 0.03
CA ASN A 155 19.43 5.97 -1.31
C ASN A 155 18.09 6.71 -1.26
N LEU A 156 17.17 6.29 -0.36
CA LEU A 156 15.88 6.93 -0.15
C LEU A 156 16.01 8.33 0.48
N ILE A 157 16.95 8.53 1.41
CA ILE A 157 17.29 9.85 1.94
C ILE A 157 17.77 10.78 0.82
N GLY A 158 18.49 10.25 -0.17
CA GLY A 158 18.88 11.00 -1.37
C GLY A 158 17.68 11.59 -2.13
N ILE A 159 16.52 10.93 -2.12
CA ILE A 159 15.28 11.46 -2.72
C ILE A 159 14.78 12.67 -1.92
N ALA A 160 14.76 12.57 -0.58
CA ALA A 160 14.38 13.68 0.29
C ALA A 160 15.32 14.89 0.18
N GLN A 161 16.59 14.64 -0.13
CA GLN A 161 17.62 15.67 -0.36
C GLN A 161 17.67 16.16 -1.81
N SER A 162 16.86 15.57 -2.71
CA SER A 162 16.73 16.07 -4.07
C SER A 162 16.01 17.41 -4.01
N ASN A 163 16.50 18.42 -4.74
CA ASN A 163 15.83 19.71 -4.92
C ASN A 163 14.58 19.56 -5.80
N ILE A 164 13.64 18.72 -5.39
CA ILE A 164 12.35 18.47 -6.04
C ILE A 164 11.27 19.16 -5.23
N SER A 165 10.28 19.72 -5.93
CA SER A 165 9.10 20.28 -5.26
C SER A 165 8.16 19.14 -4.84
N ALA A 166 8.47 18.51 -3.70
CA ALA A 166 7.71 17.39 -3.16
C ALA A 166 7.85 17.28 -1.65
N LYS A 167 6.84 16.69 -1.00
CA LYS A 167 6.90 16.22 0.39
C LYS A 167 7.39 14.78 0.40
N VAL A 168 8.48 14.51 1.10
CA VAL A 168 9.08 13.17 1.18
C VAL A 168 9.01 12.65 2.61
N SER A 169 8.55 11.42 2.78
CA SER A 169 8.52 10.71 4.07
C SER A 169 9.23 9.38 3.94
N VAL A 170 10.34 9.23 4.65
CA VAL A 170 11.16 8.01 4.66
C VAL A 170 10.82 7.20 5.91
N ILE A 171 10.58 5.90 5.73
CA ILE A 171 10.36 4.93 6.79
C ILE A 171 11.50 3.91 6.69
N ASP A 172 12.37 3.93 7.68
CA ASP A 172 13.50 3.01 7.73
C ASP A 172 13.06 1.57 8.08
N GLN A 173 13.95 0.63 7.84
CA GLN A 173 13.72 -0.80 8.07
C GLN A 173 13.36 -1.13 9.53
N GLN A 174 14.01 -0.50 10.52
CA GLN A 174 13.77 -0.81 11.94
C GLN A 174 12.36 -0.35 12.34
N THR A 175 11.96 0.83 11.85
CA THR A 175 10.61 1.35 12.03
C THR A 175 9.57 0.43 11.37
N ILE A 176 9.82 -0.07 10.14
CA ILE A 176 8.94 -1.04 9.48
C ILE A 176 8.81 -2.33 10.31
N GLN A 177 9.93 -2.87 10.80
CA GLN A 177 9.92 -4.08 11.62
C GLN A 177 9.13 -3.87 12.93
N LYS A 178 9.31 -2.72 13.58
CA LYS A 178 8.57 -2.35 14.78
C LYS A 178 7.05 -2.29 14.52
N LEU A 179 6.64 -1.63 13.44
CA LEU A 179 5.22 -1.52 13.07
C LEU A 179 4.59 -2.89 12.79
N ILE A 180 5.34 -3.80 12.17
CA ILE A 180 4.89 -5.18 11.94
C ILE A 180 4.73 -5.93 13.27
N GLN A 181 5.71 -5.83 14.17
CA GLN A 181 5.66 -6.48 15.49
C GLN A 181 4.50 -5.96 16.33
N GLU A 182 4.27 -4.65 16.35
CA GLU A 182 3.14 -4.03 17.05
C GLU A 182 1.78 -4.53 16.51
N ARG A 183 1.67 -4.71 15.20
CA ARG A 183 0.43 -5.24 14.59
C ARG A 183 0.21 -6.71 14.94
N ILE A 184 1.23 -7.55 14.85
CA ILE A 184 1.15 -8.96 15.25
C ILE A 184 0.71 -9.07 16.71
N GLN A 185 1.30 -8.25 17.59
CA GLN A 185 0.89 -8.21 18.99
C GLN A 185 -0.59 -7.85 19.14
N ARG A 186 -1.07 -6.81 18.46
CA ARG A 186 -2.49 -6.41 18.49
C ARG A 186 -3.44 -7.49 17.97
N GLU A 187 -3.08 -8.18 16.89
CA GLU A 187 -3.90 -9.24 16.30
C GLU A 187 -3.86 -10.55 17.11
N SER A 188 -2.76 -10.79 17.86
CA SER A 188 -2.60 -11.95 18.75
C SER A 188 -3.28 -11.81 20.11
N LEU A 189 -3.73 -10.60 20.47
CA LEU A 189 -4.54 -10.42 21.67
C LEU A 189 -5.93 -11.06 21.45
N PRO A 190 -6.42 -11.93 22.35
CA PRO A 190 -7.75 -12.48 22.22
C PRO A 190 -8.75 -11.32 22.16
N ARG A 191 -9.54 -11.27 21.08
CA ARG A 191 -10.65 -10.33 20.94
C ARG A 191 -11.56 -10.54 22.16
N ARG A 192 -11.45 -9.66 23.16
CA ARG A 192 -12.44 -9.58 24.22
C ARG A 192 -13.70 -9.04 23.56
N PHE A 193 -14.58 -9.94 23.14
CA PHE A 193 -15.92 -9.58 22.70
C PHE A 193 -16.67 -8.97 23.89
N GLY A 194 -16.74 -7.65 23.91
CA GLY A 194 -17.80 -6.88 24.55
C GLY A 194 -18.63 -6.22 23.46
N PRO A 195 -19.97 -6.17 23.58
CA PRO A 195 -20.84 -5.63 22.54
C PRO A 195 -20.90 -4.10 22.65
N GLU A 196 -19.84 -3.38 22.33
CA GLU A 196 -19.87 -1.91 22.35
C GLU A 196 -19.18 -1.32 21.12
N TYR A 197 -20.03 -0.77 20.25
CA TYR A 197 -19.87 0.50 19.52
C TYR A 197 -18.49 0.81 18.90
N VAL A 198 -18.43 0.84 17.56
CA VAL A 198 -17.39 1.59 16.84
C VAL A 198 -18.07 2.62 15.92
N PRO A 199 -18.09 3.92 16.29
CA PRO A 199 -18.35 4.99 15.36
C PRO A 199 -17.05 5.39 14.65
N ASN A 200 -17.17 5.56 13.34
CA ASN A 200 -16.32 6.24 12.36
C ASN A 200 -14.95 6.86 12.75
N GLN A 201 -14.05 6.79 11.75
CA GLN A 201 -12.75 7.46 11.54
C GLN A 201 -11.56 6.66 12.11
N VAL A 202 -10.57 6.25 11.31
CA VAL A 202 -9.70 7.10 10.48
C VAL A 202 -9.27 6.37 9.19
N ASN A 203 -9.37 7.12 8.08
CA ASN A 203 -8.65 6.92 6.83
C ASN A 203 -7.16 6.64 7.06
N GLU A 204 -6.67 5.47 6.65
CA GLU A 204 -5.37 5.34 5.99
C GLU A 204 -5.28 3.96 5.34
N HIS A 205 -5.71 3.90 4.09
CA HIS A 205 -5.52 2.77 3.19
C HIS A 205 -4.01 2.59 2.90
N LEU A 206 -3.25 2.04 3.85
CA LEU A 206 -2.11 1.20 3.52
C LEU A 206 -2.71 -0.14 3.12
N ASN A 207 -2.79 -0.41 1.82
CA ASN A 207 -3.28 -1.68 1.29
C ASN A 207 -2.26 -2.80 1.62
N PHE A 208 -2.34 -3.34 2.84
CA PHE A 208 -1.45 -4.37 3.38
C PHE A 208 -1.62 -5.75 2.72
N GLN A 209 -2.56 -5.94 1.78
CA GLN A 209 -2.70 -7.20 1.05
C GLN A 209 -1.42 -7.58 0.29
N HIS A 210 -0.62 -6.61 -0.15
CA HIS A 210 0.69 -6.87 -0.77
C HIS A 210 1.81 -7.18 0.22
N LEU A 211 1.70 -6.74 1.48
CA LEU A 211 2.70 -7.06 2.51
C LEU A 211 2.63 -8.53 2.94
N PHE A 212 1.47 -9.17 2.85
CA PHE A 212 1.33 -10.61 3.09
C PHE A 212 1.63 -11.48 1.86
N ALA A 213 1.37 -10.99 0.64
CA ALA A 213 1.73 -11.72 -0.59
C ALA A 213 3.25 -11.89 -0.75
N ALA A 214 4.06 -10.93 -0.29
CA ALA A 214 5.52 -11.05 -0.25
C ALA A 214 6.05 -11.98 0.87
N LEU A 215 5.19 -12.42 1.80
CA LEU A 215 5.56 -13.26 2.95
C LEU A 215 5.28 -14.76 2.73
N ASN A 216 4.62 -15.13 1.62
CA ASN A 216 4.43 -16.53 1.20
C ASN A 216 4.37 -16.64 -0.33
N PRO A 217 5.52 -16.72 -1.03
CA PRO A 217 5.53 -17.22 -2.40
C PRO A 217 5.35 -18.73 -2.34
N SER A 218 4.18 -19.20 -2.76
CA SER A 218 3.99 -20.59 -3.20
C SER A 218 4.94 -20.95 -4.33
#